data_AF-A0A376DU63-F1
#
_entry.id   AF-A0A376DU63-F1
#
_cell.length_a   1.000
_cell.length_b   1.000
_cell.length_c   1.000
_cell.angle_alpha   90.00
_cell.angle_beta   90.00
_cell.angle_gamma   90.00
#
_symmetry.space_group_name_H-M   'P 1'
#
loop_
_entity.id
_entity.type
_entity.pdbx_description
1 polymer ?
#
loop_
_entity_poly.entity_id
_entity_poly.type
_entity_poly.pdbx_seq_one_letter_code
_entity_poly.pdbx_strand_id
1 'polypeptide(L)'
;MTPLELKEMLSEIKSEIPEIKKTISLIDDSDLSEFASDMITSEMALVGVIPSYEHVGKIGAFKTLPIFQLDIVEKTDYSAINNDEFVALYERTLKVMFKVRDFVLVKIEDGCYPMLSNIDVTSMTIDPIKKKAQCNGWSMDVLTE
;
A
#
# COMPACT_ATOMS: atom_id res chain seq x y z
N MET A 1 -0.32 14.07 0.44
CA MET A 1 -0.90 13.22 1.46
C MET A 1 -0.03 13.39 2.67
N THR A 2 -0.58 13.84 3.78
CA THR A 2 0.12 13.92 5.05
C THR A 2 0.15 12.54 5.73
N PRO A 3 1.01 12.31 6.75
CA PRO A 3 1.00 11.05 7.49
C PRO A 3 -0.33 10.76 8.19
N LEU A 4 -1.06 11.81 8.60
CA LEU A 4 -2.39 11.67 9.21
C LEU A 4 -3.43 11.22 8.18
N GLU A 5 -3.45 11.89 7.01
CA GLU A 5 -4.34 11.50 5.89
C GLU A 5 -4.04 10.08 5.42
N LEU A 6 -2.77 9.66 5.37
CA LEU A 6 -2.40 8.28 5.08
C LEU A 6 -3.05 7.33 6.09
N LYS A 7 -2.85 7.58 7.40
CA LYS A 7 -3.43 6.74 8.46
C LYS A 7 -4.96 6.65 8.36
N GLU A 8 -5.63 7.75 8.07
CA GLU A 8 -7.08 7.81 7.86
C GLU A 8 -7.49 6.97 6.64
N MET A 9 -6.82 7.15 5.51
CA MET A 9 -7.05 6.35 4.29
C MET A 9 -6.87 4.85 4.55
N LEU A 10 -5.81 4.43 5.26
CA LEU A 10 -5.61 3.02 5.62
C LEU A 10 -6.78 2.48 6.45
N SER A 11 -7.29 3.29 7.39
CA SER A 11 -8.44 2.91 8.22
C SER A 11 -9.72 2.77 7.39
N GLU A 12 -9.97 3.68 6.45
CA GLU A 12 -11.12 3.63 5.54
C GLU A 12 -11.05 2.42 4.61
N ILE A 13 -9.87 2.16 4.02
CA ILE A 13 -9.65 0.99 3.17
C ILE A 13 -9.95 -0.30 3.95
N LYS A 14 -9.47 -0.40 5.19
CA LYS A 14 -9.73 -1.57 6.04
C LYS A 14 -11.21 -1.73 6.38
N SER A 15 -11.97 -0.63 6.54
CA SER A 15 -13.42 -0.75 6.78
C SER A 15 -14.20 -1.24 5.56
N GLU A 16 -13.73 -0.91 4.36
CA GLU A 16 -14.39 -1.30 3.10
C GLU A 16 -13.95 -2.67 2.56
N ILE A 17 -12.73 -3.10 2.88
CA ILE A 17 -12.13 -4.34 2.35
C ILE A 17 -11.94 -5.35 3.50
N PRO A 18 -12.92 -6.22 3.77
CA PRO A 18 -12.94 -7.10 4.94
C PRO A 18 -11.82 -8.17 4.95
N GLU A 19 -11.17 -8.41 3.81
CA GLU A 19 -9.98 -9.27 3.71
C GLU A 19 -8.78 -8.69 4.48
N ILE A 20 -8.69 -7.37 4.62
CA ILE A 20 -7.61 -6.69 5.32
C ILE A 20 -7.88 -6.73 6.83
N LYS A 21 -7.06 -7.46 7.59
CA LYS A 21 -7.25 -7.62 9.04
C LYS A 21 -6.50 -6.59 9.85
N LYS A 22 -5.32 -6.17 9.37
CA LYS A 22 -4.47 -5.20 10.05
C LYS A 22 -4.02 -4.11 9.10
N THR A 23 -3.72 -2.96 9.69
CA THR A 23 -3.17 -1.80 8.99
C THR A 23 -2.01 -1.25 9.79
N ILE A 24 -0.95 -0.81 9.12
CA ILE A 24 0.14 -0.10 9.77
C ILE A 24 0.72 0.98 8.84
N SER A 25 1.14 2.10 9.42
CA SER A 25 1.96 3.10 8.73
C SER A 25 3.41 2.91 9.14
N LEU A 26 4.33 2.82 8.18
CA LEU A 26 5.76 2.59 8.42
C LEU A 26 6.58 3.75 7.86
N ILE A 27 7.72 4.03 8.50
CA ILE A 27 8.72 4.92 7.89
C ILE A 27 9.51 4.14 6.85
N ASP A 28 9.94 2.92 7.20
CA ASP A 28 10.69 2.02 6.34
C ASP A 28 10.45 0.54 6.69
N ASP A 29 11.15 -0.35 5.97
CA ASP A 29 11.01 -1.81 6.10
C ASP A 29 11.39 -2.37 7.48
N SER A 30 12.16 -1.63 8.29
CA SER A 30 12.62 -2.12 9.59
C SER A 30 11.46 -2.30 10.57
N ASP A 31 10.46 -1.43 10.48
CA ASP A 31 9.23 -1.45 11.29
C ASP A 31 8.29 -2.62 10.91
N LEU A 32 8.42 -3.17 9.69
CA LEU A 32 7.55 -4.24 9.21
C LEU A 32 7.82 -5.57 9.94
N SER A 33 9.05 -5.80 10.38
CA SER A 33 9.45 -7.07 11.02
C SER A 33 8.76 -7.30 12.37
N GLU A 34 8.66 -6.25 13.18
CA GLU A 34 7.96 -6.27 14.46
C GLU A 34 6.45 -6.48 14.25
N PHE A 35 5.85 -5.72 13.35
CA PHE A 35 4.44 -5.86 13.01
C PHE A 35 4.08 -7.24 12.46
N ALA A 36 4.91 -7.78 11.56
CA ALA A 36 4.72 -9.10 10.99
C ALA A 36 4.83 -10.20 12.06
N SER A 37 5.58 -10.00 13.14
CA SER A 37 5.67 -10.96 14.24
C SER A 37 4.32 -11.18 14.93
N ASP A 38 3.51 -10.12 15.04
CA ASP A 38 2.17 -10.15 15.64
C ASP A 38 1.08 -10.68 14.69
N MET A 39 1.37 -10.84 13.40
CA MET A 39 0.41 -11.39 12.43
C MET A 39 0.29 -12.91 12.56
N ILE A 40 -0.91 -13.42 12.31
CA ILE A 40 -1.15 -14.87 12.17
C ILE A 40 -0.79 -15.30 10.74
N THR A 41 -0.34 -16.54 10.53
CA THR A 41 -0.13 -17.08 9.18
C THR A 41 -1.40 -16.94 8.34
N SER A 42 -1.24 -16.55 7.07
CA SER A 42 -2.32 -16.26 6.14
C SER A 42 -3.18 -15.03 6.49
N GLU A 43 -2.82 -14.27 7.53
CA GLU A 43 -3.43 -12.97 7.80
C GLU A 43 -2.90 -11.94 6.80
N MET A 44 -3.82 -11.18 6.21
CA MET A 44 -3.51 -10.12 5.25
C MET A 44 -3.54 -8.76 5.94
N ALA A 45 -2.55 -7.93 5.64
CA ALA A 45 -2.41 -6.59 6.17
C ALA A 45 -2.18 -5.58 5.04
N LEU A 46 -2.65 -4.37 5.28
CA LEU A 46 -2.38 -3.21 4.46
C LEU A 46 -1.31 -2.36 5.15
N VAL A 47 -0.24 -2.09 4.44
CA VAL A 47 0.88 -1.27 4.92
C VAL A 47 0.89 0.01 4.13
N GLY A 48 0.98 1.15 4.79
CA GLY A 48 1.25 2.43 4.12
C GLY A 48 2.62 2.94 4.49
N VAL A 49 3.46 3.19 3.50
CA VAL A 49 4.75 3.86 3.72
C VAL A 49 4.49 5.36 3.86
N ILE A 50 5.06 5.99 4.89
CA ILE A 50 4.92 7.42 5.12
C ILE A 50 5.40 8.18 3.87
N PRO A 51 4.61 9.14 3.35
CA PRO A 51 4.91 9.73 2.06
C PRO A 51 6.22 10.50 2.08
N SER A 52 7.00 10.35 1.01
CA SER A 52 8.03 11.31 0.63
C SER A 52 7.38 12.47 -0.15
N TYR A 53 8.07 13.60 -0.24
CA TYR A 53 7.56 14.78 -0.92
C TYR A 53 8.56 15.26 -1.96
N GLU A 54 8.09 15.35 -3.20
CA GLU A 54 8.82 15.99 -4.29
C GLU A 54 8.26 17.40 -4.53
N HIS A 55 9.11 18.26 -5.08
CA HIS A 55 8.77 19.63 -5.41
C HIS A 55 9.04 19.91 -6.88
N VAL A 56 8.01 20.32 -7.61
CA VAL A 56 8.10 20.63 -9.04
C VAL A 56 7.63 22.06 -9.33
N GLY A 57 8.11 22.62 -10.44
CA GLY A 57 7.68 23.93 -10.94
C GLY A 57 8.61 25.10 -10.55
N LYS A 58 8.21 26.30 -11.00
CA LYS A 58 8.90 27.58 -10.71
C LYS A 58 8.20 28.28 -9.54
N ILE A 59 8.81 29.33 -8.98
CA ILE A 59 8.28 30.09 -7.81
C ILE A 59 6.78 30.46 -7.94
N GLY A 60 6.29 30.78 -9.14
CA GLY A 60 4.86 31.10 -9.39
C GLY A 60 3.93 29.93 -9.69
N ALA A 61 4.46 28.70 -9.78
CA ALA A 61 3.73 27.47 -10.09
C ALA A 61 4.30 26.29 -9.27
N PHE A 62 4.77 26.57 -8.05
CA PHE A 62 5.36 25.59 -7.16
C PHE A 62 4.29 24.59 -6.71
N LYS A 63 4.58 23.30 -6.88
CA LYS A 63 3.72 22.21 -6.42
C LYS A 63 4.54 21.26 -5.55
N THR A 64 3.90 20.80 -4.48
CA THR A 64 4.40 19.68 -3.68
C THR A 64 3.59 18.45 -4.02
N LEU A 65 4.29 17.39 -4.44
CA LEU A 65 3.66 16.14 -4.83
C LEU A 65 4.04 15.05 -3.82
N PRO A 66 3.06 14.33 -3.25
CA PRO A 66 3.34 13.20 -2.38
C PRO A 66 3.71 11.98 -3.23
N ILE A 67 4.80 11.31 -2.85
CA ILE A 67 5.14 9.98 -3.32
C ILE A 67 4.83 9.02 -2.18
N PHE A 68 3.92 8.10 -2.41
CA PHE A 68 3.50 7.13 -1.39
C PHE A 68 3.35 5.74 -1.97
N GLN A 69 3.49 4.77 -1.07
CA GLN A 69 3.47 3.36 -1.38
C GLN A 69 2.46 2.67 -0.44
N LEU A 70 1.65 1.78 -1.02
CA LEU A 70 0.74 0.91 -0.28
C LEU A 70 1.09 -0.55 -0.57
N ASP A 71 1.35 -1.34 0.47
CA ASP A 71 1.59 -2.78 0.31
C ASP A 71 0.39 -3.59 0.83
N ILE A 72 -0.01 -4.60 0.06
CA ILE A 72 -0.81 -5.71 0.57
C ILE A 72 0.13 -6.86 0.84
N VAL A 73 0.21 -7.27 2.11
CA VAL A 73 1.12 -8.30 2.57
C VAL A 73 0.37 -9.40 3.30
N GLU A 74 0.77 -10.64 3.08
CA GLU A 74 0.24 -11.82 3.78
C GLU A 74 1.38 -12.61 4.42
N LYS A 75 1.27 -12.89 5.73
CA LYS A 75 2.29 -13.64 6.46
C LYS A 75 2.35 -15.08 5.98
N THR A 76 3.56 -15.53 5.62
CA THR A 76 3.77 -16.83 4.99
C THR A 76 4.66 -17.72 5.84
N ASP A 77 4.19 -18.94 6.10
CA ASP A 77 5.02 -20.00 6.67
C ASP A 77 5.78 -20.73 5.54
N TYR A 78 7.04 -20.36 5.36
CA TYR A 78 7.90 -20.95 4.34
C TYR A 78 8.31 -22.40 4.62
N SER A 79 8.06 -22.92 5.82
CA SER A 79 8.33 -24.33 6.13
C SER A 79 7.25 -25.27 5.59
N ALA A 80 6.04 -24.74 5.34
CA ALA A 80 4.87 -25.51 4.96
C ALA A 80 4.37 -25.23 3.53
N ILE A 81 4.69 -24.06 2.96
CA ILE A 81 4.12 -23.62 1.68
C ILE A 81 4.69 -24.35 0.45
N ASN A 82 3.82 -24.84 -0.44
CA ASN A 82 4.17 -25.39 -1.75
C ASN A 82 3.97 -24.37 -2.89
N ASN A 83 4.31 -24.74 -4.13
CA ASN A 83 4.23 -23.82 -5.28
C ASN A 83 2.79 -23.37 -5.58
N ASP A 84 1.82 -24.30 -5.53
CA ASP A 84 0.42 -23.99 -5.83
C ASP A 84 -0.18 -23.03 -4.79
N GLU A 85 0.14 -23.26 -3.51
CA GLU A 85 -0.26 -22.37 -2.41
C GLU A 85 0.39 -20.99 -2.53
N PHE A 86 1.64 -20.94 -3.00
CA PHE A 86 2.36 -19.70 -3.26
C PHE A 86 1.71 -18.92 -4.40
N VAL A 87 1.39 -19.55 -5.54
CA VAL A 87 0.67 -18.89 -6.64
C VAL A 87 -0.71 -18.42 -6.19
N ALA A 88 -1.44 -19.26 -5.45
CA ALA A 88 -2.74 -18.90 -4.88
C ALA A 88 -2.65 -17.70 -3.91
N LEU A 89 -1.50 -17.50 -3.24
CA LEU A 89 -1.23 -16.33 -2.40
C LEU A 89 -1.16 -15.07 -3.23
N TYR A 90 -0.36 -15.07 -4.29
CA TYR A 90 -0.26 -13.89 -5.16
C TYR A 90 -1.59 -13.58 -5.85
N GLU A 91 -2.36 -14.58 -6.26
CA GLU A 91 -3.68 -14.39 -6.87
C GLU A 91 -4.68 -13.73 -5.91
N ARG A 92 -4.76 -14.20 -4.65
CA ARG A 92 -5.71 -13.62 -3.67
C ARG A 92 -5.27 -12.24 -3.19
N THR A 93 -3.98 -12.03 -2.97
CA THR A 93 -3.44 -10.73 -2.57
C THR A 93 -3.55 -9.70 -3.71
N LEU A 94 -3.40 -10.10 -4.98
CA LEU A 94 -3.57 -9.22 -6.13
C LEU A 94 -5.02 -8.72 -6.25
N LYS A 95 -5.99 -9.61 -6.04
CA LYS A 95 -7.42 -9.24 -6.02
C LYS A 95 -7.71 -8.17 -4.97
N VAL A 96 -7.11 -8.31 -3.79
CA VAL A 96 -7.22 -7.31 -2.72
C VAL A 96 -6.51 -6.01 -3.10
N MET A 97 -5.32 -6.08 -3.69
CA MET A 97 -4.60 -4.90 -4.18
C MET A 97 -5.39 -4.12 -5.23
N PHE A 98 -6.10 -4.79 -6.16
CA PHE A 98 -6.98 -4.10 -7.10
C PHE A 98 -8.14 -3.38 -6.42
N LYS A 99 -8.73 -3.95 -5.36
CA LYS A 99 -9.74 -3.25 -4.58
C LYS A 99 -9.17 -2.00 -3.89
N VAL A 100 -7.95 -2.09 -3.36
CA VAL A 100 -7.24 -0.95 -2.76
C VAL A 100 -6.99 0.14 -3.80
N ARG A 101 -6.45 -0.23 -4.97
CA ARG A 101 -6.25 0.67 -6.10
C ARG A 101 -7.54 1.38 -6.47
N ASP A 102 -8.62 0.64 -6.69
CA ASP A 102 -9.90 1.18 -7.13
C ASP A 102 -10.47 2.15 -6.08
N PHE A 103 -10.33 1.83 -4.79
CA PHE A 103 -10.67 2.73 -3.70
C PHE A 103 -9.86 4.05 -3.76
N VAL A 104 -8.54 3.96 -3.94
CA VAL A 104 -7.67 5.14 -4.03
C VAL A 104 -8.05 6.00 -5.23
N LEU A 105 -8.30 5.41 -6.39
CA LEU A 105 -8.71 6.13 -7.59
C LEU A 105 -10.04 6.89 -7.39
N VAL A 106 -11.03 6.26 -6.75
CA VAL A 106 -12.29 6.94 -6.40
C VAL A 106 -12.05 8.12 -5.47
N LYS A 107 -11.21 7.97 -4.45
CA LYS A 107 -10.90 9.08 -3.51
C LYS A 107 -10.14 10.23 -4.16
N ILE A 108 -9.33 9.94 -5.17
CA ILE A 108 -8.66 10.95 -6.00
C ILE A 108 -9.69 11.70 -6.85
N GLU A 109 -10.57 10.98 -7.54
CA GLU A 109 -11.64 11.55 -8.37
C GLU A 109 -12.60 12.44 -7.56
N ASP A 110 -12.98 11.98 -6.36
CA ASP A 110 -13.86 12.72 -5.44
C ASP A 110 -13.15 13.90 -4.73
N GLY A 111 -11.82 14.04 -4.90
CA GLY A 111 -11.04 15.10 -4.27
C GLY A 111 -10.95 15.01 -2.75
N CYS A 112 -11.14 13.82 -2.17
CA CYS A 112 -11.09 13.59 -0.72
C CYS A 112 -9.71 13.88 -0.11
N TYR A 113 -8.65 13.74 -0.90
CA TYR A 113 -7.27 14.02 -0.49
C TYR A 113 -6.66 15.07 -1.42
N PRO A 114 -6.69 16.37 -1.05
CA PRO A 114 -6.34 17.48 -1.95
C PRO A 114 -4.94 17.36 -2.55
N MET A 115 -3.99 16.77 -1.83
CA MET A 115 -2.62 16.58 -2.32
C MET A 115 -2.49 15.48 -3.39
N LEU A 116 -3.50 14.63 -3.58
CA LEU A 116 -3.51 13.62 -4.64
C LEU A 116 -4.08 14.15 -5.97
N SER A 117 -4.66 15.35 -5.97
CA SER A 117 -5.32 15.96 -7.15
C SER A 117 -4.39 16.21 -8.35
N ASN A 118 -3.07 16.14 -8.15
CA ASN A 118 -2.06 16.37 -9.18
C ASN A 118 -1.23 15.11 -9.47
N ILE A 119 -1.66 13.95 -8.98
CA ILE A 119 -0.96 12.69 -9.23
C ILE A 119 -1.28 12.22 -10.64
N ASP A 120 -0.24 11.76 -11.34
CA ASP A 120 -0.41 11.01 -12.56
C ASP A 120 -0.77 9.57 -12.23
N VAL A 121 -2.03 9.19 -12.39
CA VAL A 121 -2.49 7.82 -12.14
C VAL A 121 -1.93 6.81 -13.14
N THR A 122 -1.38 7.28 -14.28
CA THR A 122 -0.76 6.41 -15.28
C THR A 122 0.63 5.92 -14.87
N SER A 123 1.27 6.58 -13.90
CA SER A 123 2.55 6.19 -13.32
C SER A 123 2.43 5.07 -12.26
N MET A 124 1.20 4.68 -11.91
CA MET A 124 0.94 3.73 -10.84
C MET A 124 1.41 2.32 -11.23
N THR A 125 2.32 1.75 -10.44
CA THR A 125 2.81 0.38 -10.65
C THR A 125 2.27 -0.55 -9.56
N ILE A 126 2.17 -1.84 -9.89
CA ILE A 126 1.83 -2.90 -8.93
C ILE A 126 2.86 -4.01 -9.09
N ASP A 127 3.75 -4.15 -8.11
CA ASP A 127 4.94 -5.00 -8.16
C ASP A 127 4.93 -6.07 -7.06
N PRO A 128 5.39 -7.31 -7.34
CA PRO A 128 5.34 -8.39 -6.37
C PRO A 128 6.36 -8.21 -5.24
N ILE A 129 5.91 -8.42 -4.00
CA ILE A 129 6.75 -8.43 -2.80
C ILE A 129 7.01 -9.86 -2.38
N LYS A 130 8.29 -10.24 -2.26
CA LYS A 130 8.70 -11.57 -1.78
C LYS A 130 9.53 -11.49 -0.52
N LYS A 131 9.13 -12.25 0.50
CA LYS A 131 9.90 -12.50 1.74
C LYS A 131 10.28 -11.23 2.51
N LYS A 132 9.52 -10.15 2.34
CA LYS A 132 9.68 -8.91 3.08
C LYS A 132 9.09 -9.13 4.47
N ALA A 133 9.94 -9.20 5.50
CA ALA A 133 9.53 -9.54 6.88
C ALA A 133 8.70 -10.84 7.00
N GLN A 134 9.04 -11.89 6.24
CA GLN A 134 8.28 -13.15 6.14
C GLN A 134 6.88 -13.03 5.50
N CYS A 135 6.58 -11.89 4.89
CA CYS A 135 5.35 -11.70 4.13
C CYS A 135 5.60 -11.73 2.62
N ASN A 136 4.55 -12.08 1.87
CA ASN A 136 4.49 -11.97 0.42
C ASN A 136 3.24 -11.18 0.01
N GLY A 137 3.24 -10.61 -1.19
CA GLY A 137 2.09 -9.91 -1.74
C GLY A 137 2.48 -8.91 -2.81
N TRP A 138 1.98 -7.68 -2.71
CA TRP A 138 2.13 -6.66 -3.76
C TRP A 138 2.39 -5.28 -3.16
N SER A 139 3.26 -4.51 -3.81
CA SER A 139 3.46 -3.07 -3.59
C SER A 139 2.69 -2.34 -4.67
N MET A 140 2.01 -1.26 -4.30
CA MET A 140 1.48 -0.28 -5.24
C MET A 140 2.17 1.05 -4.98
N ASP A 141 2.93 1.50 -5.97
CA ASP A 141 3.66 2.75 -5.93
C ASP A 141 2.94 3.80 -6.77
N VAL A 142 2.80 4.99 -6.20
CA VAL A 142 2.23 6.14 -6.88
C VAL A 142 3.32 7.17 -7.07
N LEU A 143 3.87 7.19 -8.28
CA LEU A 143 4.99 8.05 -8.65
C LEU A 143 4.49 9.39 -9.20
N THR A 144 5.34 10.39 -9.09
CA THR A 144 5.11 11.71 -9.66
C THR A 144 6.08 11.87 -10.83
N GLU A 145 5.56 12.07 -12.05
CA GLU A 145 6.39 12.43 -13.22
C GLU A 145 6.87 13.88 -13.16
#